data_AF-A0AAD5MAH5-F1
#
_entry.id   AF-A0AAD5MAH5-F1
#
_cell.length_a   1.000
_cell.length_b   1.000
_cell.length_c   1.000
_cell.angle_alpha   90.00
_cell.angle_beta   90.00
_cell.angle_gamma   90.00
#
_symmetry.space_group_name_H-M   'P 1'
#
loop_
_entity.id
_entity.type
_entity.pdbx_description
1 polymer ?
#
loop_
_entity_poly.entity_id
_entity_poly.type
_entity_poly.pdbx_seq_one_letter_code
_entity_poly.pdbx_strand_id
1 'polypeptide(L)'
;MIDTIEEINADTRVDGALFQGDMLLTREQAEDIVEDVMLNEVKRKKRQAYRDSRYPQTLWSNGVSFSFHSNATQGARRVFRKAVKIWEDNTCINFREDDHATDKIVVFNGPGCFSHVGRVGGPQGLSLGPKCDMVGIAVHEAGHALGFFHTQSRHDRDDFITLIPQNFRSGWLSQFVKQSVHTNHNYNLTYDYGSIMHYGPLSVSGNGQPVMVPRDMDYMQTLGSRTQLSFYEKLMMNLHYKCLDKCASGASAKCKNGGFPHPRDCSKCICPSGYGGNLCDERPRGCGKILTATTSYQTLEDRVGEEGARYPSDELMMCNYWIQGPPGSKIEVILDRYQTGVSSEGCNFAGVEIKTGSDKRRTGY
;
A
#
# COMPACT_ATOMS: atom_id res chain seq x y z
N MET A 1 7.56 -10.02 -17.37
CA MET A 1 6.84 -8.86 -16.82
C MET A 1 5.80 -9.41 -15.87
N ILE A 2 5.58 -8.77 -14.72
CA ILE A 2 4.52 -9.16 -13.79
C ILE A 2 3.33 -8.27 -14.12
N ASP A 3 2.19 -8.87 -14.41
CA ASP A 3 0.99 -8.14 -14.78
C ASP A 3 0.43 -7.40 -13.55
N THR A 4 -0.02 -6.17 -13.77
CA THR A 4 -0.72 -5.35 -12.78
C THR A 4 -2.14 -5.87 -12.54
N ILE A 5 -2.78 -5.48 -11.43
CA ILE A 5 -4.19 -5.84 -11.16
C ILE A 5 -5.08 -5.30 -12.30
N GLU A 6 -4.84 -4.07 -12.71
CA GLU A 6 -5.52 -3.42 -13.83
C GLU A 6 -5.40 -4.20 -15.15
N GLU A 7 -4.21 -4.71 -15.48
CA GLU A 7 -4.00 -5.55 -16.67
C GLU A 7 -4.69 -6.91 -16.53
N ILE A 8 -4.57 -7.56 -15.36
CA ILE A 8 -5.23 -8.84 -15.08
C ILE A 8 -6.75 -8.72 -15.23
N ASN A 9 -7.34 -7.64 -14.70
CA ASN A 9 -8.78 -7.39 -14.75
C ASN A 9 -9.26 -7.00 -16.15
N ALA A 10 -8.44 -6.28 -16.91
CA ALA A 10 -8.71 -5.98 -18.32
C ALA A 10 -8.65 -7.24 -19.20
N ASP A 11 -7.65 -8.10 -18.99
CA ASP A 11 -7.49 -9.37 -19.72
C ASP A 11 -8.66 -10.33 -19.45
N THR A 12 -9.16 -10.34 -18.22
CA THR A 12 -10.31 -11.15 -17.81
C THR A 12 -11.67 -10.47 -18.06
N ARG A 13 -11.66 -9.23 -18.58
CA ARG A 13 -12.83 -8.43 -18.98
C ARG A 13 -13.80 -8.11 -17.85
N VAL A 14 -13.29 -7.91 -16.64
CA VAL A 14 -14.08 -7.51 -15.46
C VAL A 14 -13.87 -6.06 -15.08
N ASP A 15 -12.78 -5.45 -15.55
CA ASP A 15 -12.41 -4.05 -15.35
C ASP A 15 -13.55 -3.06 -15.62
N GLY A 16 -14.36 -3.29 -16.67
CA GLY A 16 -15.48 -2.41 -17.01
C GLY A 16 -16.66 -2.46 -16.03
N ALA A 17 -16.75 -3.50 -15.20
CA ALA A 17 -17.77 -3.66 -14.17
C ALA A 17 -17.30 -3.23 -12.78
N LEU A 18 -16.00 -2.92 -12.64
CA LEU A 18 -15.36 -2.58 -11.38
C LEU A 18 -15.01 -1.09 -11.35
N PHE A 19 -15.18 -0.47 -10.19
CA PHE A 19 -14.78 0.91 -9.98
C PHE A 19 -13.27 0.98 -9.73
N GLN A 20 -12.57 1.88 -10.43
CA GLN A 20 -11.11 1.94 -10.46
C GLN A 20 -10.49 0.56 -10.67
N GLY A 21 -11.00 -0.19 -11.64
CA GLY A 21 -10.42 -1.46 -12.07
C GLY A 21 -10.64 -2.68 -11.17
N ASP A 22 -10.76 -2.53 -9.85
CA ASP A 22 -10.74 -3.65 -8.87
C ASP A 22 -11.66 -3.48 -7.64
N MET A 23 -12.45 -2.40 -7.56
CA MET A 23 -13.39 -2.21 -6.44
C MET A 23 -14.82 -2.51 -6.83
N LEU A 24 -15.45 -3.41 -6.07
CA LEU A 24 -16.89 -3.66 -6.16
C LEU A 24 -17.64 -2.75 -5.17
N LEU A 25 -18.21 -1.67 -5.69
CA LEU A 25 -18.95 -0.71 -4.88
C LEU A 25 -20.35 -1.22 -4.50
N THR A 26 -20.81 -0.87 -3.31
CA THR A 26 -22.25 -0.91 -3.02
C THR A 26 -22.99 0.16 -3.80
N ARG A 27 -24.32 0.03 -3.89
CA ARG A 27 -25.15 1.05 -4.54
C ARG A 27 -24.97 2.42 -3.89
N GLU A 28 -24.96 2.47 -2.56
CA GLU A 28 -24.79 3.69 -1.79
C GLU A 28 -23.42 4.31 -2.04
N GLN A 29 -22.34 3.51 -2.07
CA GLN A 29 -21.00 4.00 -2.40
C GLN A 29 -20.95 4.62 -3.81
N ALA A 30 -21.62 4.01 -4.78
CA ALA A 30 -21.68 4.53 -6.14
C ALA A 30 -22.50 5.84 -6.20
N GLU A 31 -23.63 5.91 -5.49
CA GLU A 31 -24.48 7.10 -5.39
C GLU A 31 -23.72 8.27 -4.74
N ASP A 32 -23.02 8.03 -3.62
CA ASP A 32 -22.19 9.04 -2.94
C ASP A 32 -21.12 9.62 -3.88
N ILE A 33 -20.40 8.75 -4.61
CA ILE A 33 -19.35 9.17 -5.56
C ILE A 33 -19.94 10.02 -6.70
N VAL A 34 -21.11 9.63 -7.23
CA VAL A 34 -21.77 10.39 -8.30
C VAL A 34 -22.23 11.75 -7.79
N GLU A 35 -22.85 11.82 -6.61
CA GLU A 35 -23.28 13.07 -5.99
C GLU A 35 -22.08 14.01 -5.76
N ASP A 36 -20.99 13.49 -5.21
CA ASP A 36 -19.77 14.26 -4.95
C ASP A 36 -19.15 14.85 -6.22
N VAL A 37 -19.15 14.09 -7.32
CA VAL A 37 -18.68 14.56 -8.63
C VAL A 37 -19.56 15.71 -9.16
N MET A 38 -20.87 15.66 -8.92
CA MET A 38 -21.80 16.70 -9.37
C MET A 38 -21.69 17.98 -8.55
N LEU A 39 -21.44 17.87 -7.24
CA LEU A 39 -21.45 19.01 -6.32
C LEU A 39 -20.19 19.89 -6.40
N ASN A 40 -19.11 19.44 -7.05
CA ASN A 40 -17.89 20.22 -7.27
C ASN A 40 -17.38 20.92 -5.99
N GLU A 41 -17.56 20.33 -4.80
CA GLU A 41 -17.24 21.00 -3.54
C GLU A 41 -15.71 21.13 -3.35
N VAL A 42 -15.17 22.24 -3.83
CA VAL A 42 -13.78 22.68 -3.66
C VAL A 42 -13.58 23.24 -2.24
N LYS A 43 -13.64 22.39 -1.21
CA LYS A 43 -13.12 22.74 0.13
C LYS A 43 -12.06 21.74 0.55
N ARG A 44 -10.79 22.10 0.27
CA ARG A 44 -9.58 21.30 0.51
C ARG A 44 -9.46 20.80 1.95
N LYS A 45 -9.59 19.47 2.16
CA LYS A 45 -9.10 18.73 3.34
C LYS A 45 -8.66 17.32 2.92
N LYS A 46 -7.51 16.85 3.43
CA LYS A 46 -6.73 15.67 2.97
C LYS A 46 -7.36 14.30 3.32
N ARG A 47 -7.74 13.41 2.36
CA ARG A 47 -8.46 12.12 2.55
C ARG A 47 -8.05 10.85 1.67
N GLN A 48 -7.76 9.64 2.24
CA GLN A 48 -7.64 8.29 1.56
C GLN A 48 -8.54 7.11 2.08
N ALA A 49 -8.75 6.92 3.39
CA ALA A 49 -9.56 5.82 3.95
C ALA A 49 -11.07 6.07 3.89
N TYR A 50 -11.88 5.06 3.56
CA TYR A 50 -13.34 5.18 3.41
C TYR A 50 -14.03 5.57 4.72
N ARG A 51 -14.67 6.73 4.73
CA ARG A 51 -15.37 7.26 5.90
C ARG A 51 -16.59 8.04 5.44
N ASP A 52 -17.69 7.33 5.27
CA ASP A 52 -19.00 7.89 4.90
C ASP A 52 -19.82 8.31 6.14
N SER A 53 -21.07 8.69 5.89
CA SER A 53 -22.07 8.99 6.92
C SER A 53 -22.37 7.80 7.85
N ARG A 54 -22.09 6.57 7.41
CA ARG A 54 -22.23 5.32 8.15
C ARG A 54 -20.94 4.89 8.84
N TYR A 55 -19.93 5.74 8.95
CA TYR A 55 -18.80 5.46 9.83
C TYR A 55 -19.22 5.63 11.30
N PRO A 56 -18.91 4.68 12.21
CA PRO A 56 -17.99 3.53 12.06
C PRO A 56 -18.65 2.19 11.70
N GLN A 57 -19.92 2.14 11.31
CA GLN A 57 -20.64 0.90 10.97
C GLN A 57 -20.04 0.16 9.75
N THR A 58 -19.34 0.86 8.87
CA THR A 58 -18.59 0.32 7.72
C THR A 58 -17.26 -0.34 8.11
N LEU A 59 -16.85 -0.27 9.38
CA LEU A 59 -15.70 -0.99 9.92
C LEU A 59 -16.05 -2.43 10.32
N TRP A 60 -15.03 -3.27 10.32
CA TRP A 60 -15.04 -4.59 10.93
C TRP A 60 -14.80 -4.51 12.45
N SER A 61 -15.81 -4.07 13.20
CA SER A 61 -15.69 -3.70 14.62
C SER A 61 -15.23 -4.84 15.56
N ASN A 62 -15.55 -6.10 15.24
CA ASN A 62 -15.24 -7.27 16.06
C ASN A 62 -14.12 -8.15 15.47
N GLY A 63 -13.31 -7.59 14.57
CA GLY A 63 -12.42 -8.36 13.71
C GLY A 63 -13.13 -8.83 12.44
N VAL A 64 -12.34 -9.41 11.55
CA VAL A 64 -12.74 -9.82 10.21
C VAL A 64 -12.85 -11.34 10.17
N SER A 65 -14.06 -11.86 9.97
CA SER A 65 -14.22 -13.27 9.64
C SER A 65 -13.97 -13.48 8.16
N PHE A 66 -13.36 -14.61 7.79
CA PHE A 66 -13.20 -14.99 6.38
C PHE A 66 -13.44 -16.48 6.18
N SER A 67 -13.78 -16.87 4.96
CA SER A 67 -13.78 -18.27 4.54
C SER A 67 -13.33 -18.39 3.08
N PHE A 68 -13.10 -19.62 2.63
CA PHE A 68 -12.68 -19.92 1.27
C PHE A 68 -13.78 -20.66 0.54
N HIS A 69 -14.23 -20.11 -0.59
CA HIS A 69 -15.12 -20.82 -1.48
C HIS A 69 -14.48 -22.13 -2.00
N SER A 70 -15.31 -23.09 -2.40
CA SER A 70 -14.84 -24.42 -2.85
C SER A 70 -13.90 -24.35 -4.05
N ASN A 71 -14.04 -23.33 -4.90
CA ASN A 71 -13.19 -23.12 -6.08
C ASN A 71 -11.88 -22.34 -5.79
N ALA A 72 -11.66 -21.85 -4.57
CA ALA A 72 -10.46 -21.09 -4.23
C ALA A 72 -9.21 -21.99 -4.35
N THR A 73 -8.26 -21.59 -5.19
CA THR A 73 -7.03 -22.35 -5.45
C THR A 73 -6.14 -22.41 -4.21
N GLN A 74 -5.20 -23.37 -4.18
CA GLN A 74 -4.21 -23.43 -3.11
C GLN A 74 -3.32 -22.17 -3.07
N GLY A 75 -3.01 -21.58 -4.23
CA GLY A 75 -2.28 -20.33 -4.35
C GLY A 75 -3.02 -19.17 -3.68
N ALA A 76 -4.29 -18.95 -4.05
CA ALA A 76 -5.15 -17.93 -3.45
C ALA A 76 -5.27 -18.09 -1.93
N ARG A 77 -5.50 -19.32 -1.45
CA ARG A 77 -5.56 -19.65 -0.02
C ARG A 77 -4.26 -19.29 0.71
N ARG A 78 -3.12 -19.62 0.11
CA ARG A 78 -1.79 -19.34 0.68
C ARG A 78 -1.54 -17.84 0.79
N VAL A 79 -1.70 -17.09 -0.30
CA VAL A 79 -1.38 -15.66 -0.31
C VAL A 79 -2.35 -14.83 0.52
N PHE A 80 -3.64 -15.20 0.55
CA PHE A 80 -4.61 -14.51 1.40
C PHE A 80 -4.29 -14.66 2.88
N ARG A 81 -3.91 -15.87 3.33
CA ARG A 81 -3.49 -16.09 4.73
C ARG A 81 -2.25 -15.27 5.09
N LYS A 82 -1.27 -15.17 4.18
CA LYS A 82 -0.10 -14.30 4.38
C LYS A 82 -0.50 -12.82 4.45
N ALA A 83 -1.37 -12.37 3.55
CA ALA A 83 -1.84 -10.99 3.49
C ALA A 83 -2.56 -10.55 4.76
N VAL A 84 -3.52 -11.36 5.26
CA VAL A 84 -4.23 -11.01 6.50
C VAL A 84 -3.28 -11.04 7.70
N LYS A 85 -2.29 -11.95 7.73
CA LYS A 85 -1.26 -11.97 8.76
C LYS A 85 -0.42 -10.70 8.78
N ILE A 86 -0.05 -10.16 7.60
CA ILE A 86 0.64 -8.86 7.48
C ILE A 86 -0.20 -7.73 8.08
N TRP A 87 -1.51 -7.71 7.80
CA TRP A 87 -2.43 -6.74 8.41
C TRP A 87 -2.54 -6.93 9.92
N GLU A 88 -2.65 -8.16 10.42
CA GLU A 88 -2.70 -8.46 11.85
C GLU A 88 -1.43 -8.00 12.57
N ASP A 89 -0.26 -8.25 12.00
CA ASP A 89 1.04 -7.92 12.58
C ASP A 89 1.32 -6.42 12.63
N ASN A 90 0.60 -5.62 11.84
CA ASN A 90 0.82 -4.18 11.78
C ASN A 90 -0.39 -3.37 12.28
N THR A 91 -1.46 -4.02 12.76
CA THR A 91 -2.68 -3.35 13.24
C THR A 91 -3.27 -4.06 14.45
N CYS A 92 -4.39 -3.54 14.97
CA CYS A 92 -5.17 -4.18 16.02
C CYS A 92 -6.30 -5.09 15.51
N ILE A 93 -6.42 -5.23 14.19
CA ILE A 93 -7.52 -5.93 13.52
C ILE A 93 -7.19 -7.42 13.51
N ASN A 94 -8.09 -8.25 14.02
CA ASN A 94 -7.96 -9.70 14.01
C ASN A 94 -8.66 -10.30 12.80
N PHE A 95 -8.10 -11.36 12.23
CA PHE A 95 -8.70 -12.14 11.17
C PHE A 95 -8.94 -13.58 11.66
N ARG A 96 -10.12 -14.12 11.38
CA ARG A 96 -10.49 -15.48 11.80
C ARG A 96 -11.15 -16.23 10.67
N GLU A 97 -10.66 -17.44 10.37
CA GLU A 97 -11.32 -18.34 9.44
C GLU A 97 -12.60 -18.88 10.12
N ASP A 98 -13.77 -18.52 9.61
CA ASP A 98 -15.09 -18.92 10.13
C ASP A 98 -16.11 -18.95 9.00
N ASP A 99 -16.50 -20.15 8.56
CA ASP A 99 -17.47 -20.32 7.48
C ASP A 99 -18.93 -20.14 7.94
N HIS A 100 -19.19 -20.02 9.24
CA HIS A 100 -20.54 -19.80 9.77
C HIS A 100 -20.81 -18.35 10.18
N ALA A 101 -19.80 -17.48 10.10
CA ALA A 101 -19.96 -16.07 10.39
C ALA A 101 -20.95 -15.40 9.43
N THR A 102 -21.83 -14.56 9.98
CA THR A 102 -22.83 -13.79 9.22
C THR A 102 -22.17 -12.79 8.29
N ASP A 103 -21.29 -11.94 8.84
CA ASP A 103 -20.47 -11.02 8.07
C ASP A 103 -19.09 -11.67 7.88
N LYS A 104 -18.69 -11.90 6.64
CA LYS A 104 -17.38 -12.49 6.33
C LYS A 104 -16.89 -12.14 4.94
N ILE A 105 -15.58 -12.15 4.76
CA ILE A 105 -14.95 -12.14 3.43
C ILE A 105 -14.95 -13.58 2.89
N VAL A 106 -15.51 -13.79 1.69
CA VAL A 106 -15.47 -15.08 1.00
C VAL A 106 -14.44 -14.98 -0.12
N VAL A 107 -13.29 -15.62 0.08
CA VAL A 107 -12.21 -15.64 -0.91
C VAL A 107 -12.49 -16.72 -1.94
N PHE A 108 -12.49 -16.36 -3.23
CA PHE A 108 -12.81 -17.27 -4.33
C PHE A 108 -11.91 -17.06 -5.54
N ASN A 109 -11.89 -18.06 -6.43
CA ASN A 109 -11.16 -17.98 -7.70
C ASN A 109 -12.10 -17.46 -8.79
N GLY A 110 -12.22 -16.14 -8.90
CA GLY A 110 -13.02 -15.46 -9.92
C GLY A 110 -12.18 -14.96 -11.10
N PRO A 111 -12.81 -14.33 -12.09
CA PRO A 111 -12.09 -13.58 -13.12
C PRO A 111 -11.50 -12.30 -12.50
N GLY A 112 -10.17 -12.17 -12.50
CA GLY A 112 -9.49 -10.98 -11.98
C GLY A 112 -9.24 -10.97 -10.46
N CYS A 113 -8.65 -9.87 -9.99
CA CYS A 113 -8.39 -9.56 -8.58
C CYS A 113 -9.27 -8.36 -8.18
N PHE A 114 -10.15 -8.52 -7.20
CA PHE A 114 -11.02 -7.44 -6.77
C PHE A 114 -11.64 -7.70 -5.40
N SER A 115 -12.12 -6.63 -4.77
CA SER A 115 -12.71 -6.66 -3.44
C SER A 115 -13.75 -5.55 -3.26
N HIS A 116 -14.60 -5.69 -2.25
CA HIS A 116 -15.42 -4.58 -1.77
C HIS A 116 -14.58 -3.60 -0.94
N VAL A 117 -15.05 -2.35 -0.81
CA VAL A 117 -14.43 -1.35 0.06
C VAL A 117 -15.11 -1.31 1.43
N GLY A 118 -14.41 -1.77 2.47
CA GLY A 118 -14.92 -1.87 3.84
C GLY A 118 -15.90 -3.02 4.07
N ARG A 119 -16.57 -3.03 5.23
CA ARG A 119 -17.62 -4.01 5.58
C ARG A 119 -18.95 -3.60 4.95
N VAL A 120 -19.47 -4.42 4.04
CA VAL A 120 -20.77 -4.15 3.36
C VAL A 120 -21.96 -4.85 4.02
N GLY A 121 -21.68 -5.84 4.89
CA GLY A 121 -22.69 -6.67 5.57
C GLY A 121 -22.98 -7.97 4.81
N GLY A 122 -23.20 -9.05 5.56
CA GLY A 122 -23.31 -10.40 5.01
C GLY A 122 -21.99 -10.95 4.47
N PRO A 123 -22.01 -12.09 3.77
CA PRO A 123 -20.87 -12.61 3.04
C PRO A 123 -20.53 -11.70 1.84
N GLN A 124 -19.30 -11.18 1.79
CA GLN A 124 -18.81 -10.32 0.71
C GLN A 124 -17.64 -10.98 -0.03
N GLY A 125 -17.66 -10.97 -1.36
CA GLY A 125 -16.66 -11.66 -2.17
C GLY A 125 -15.33 -10.91 -2.27
N LEU A 126 -14.23 -11.67 -2.29
CA LEU A 126 -12.90 -11.19 -2.67
C LEU A 126 -12.31 -12.17 -3.70
N SER A 127 -12.11 -11.71 -4.93
CA SER A 127 -11.57 -12.54 -5.99
C SER A 127 -10.05 -12.52 -5.95
N LEU A 128 -9.45 -13.70 -5.87
CA LEU A 128 -8.04 -13.93 -6.18
C LEU A 128 -7.99 -14.95 -7.31
N GLY A 129 -8.22 -14.45 -8.52
CA GLY A 129 -8.25 -15.20 -9.76
C GLY A 129 -6.87 -15.66 -10.27
N PRO A 130 -6.82 -16.18 -11.51
CA PRO A 130 -5.55 -16.44 -12.19
C PRO A 130 -4.65 -15.20 -12.20
N LYS A 131 -3.35 -15.38 -11.91
CA LYS A 131 -2.32 -14.32 -11.78
C LYS A 131 -2.45 -13.39 -10.55
N CYS A 132 -3.46 -13.59 -9.69
CA CYS A 132 -3.63 -12.84 -8.44
C CYS A 132 -2.94 -13.49 -7.23
N ASP A 133 -2.20 -14.59 -7.43
CA ASP A 133 -1.60 -15.39 -6.35
C ASP A 133 -0.24 -14.84 -5.88
N MET A 134 -0.14 -13.51 -5.77
CA MET A 134 0.98 -12.78 -5.18
C MET A 134 0.56 -12.18 -3.84
N VAL A 135 1.43 -12.22 -2.83
CA VAL A 135 1.13 -11.68 -1.49
C VAL A 135 0.79 -10.20 -1.55
N GLY A 136 1.50 -9.41 -2.35
CA GLY A 136 1.22 -7.99 -2.53
C GLY A 136 -0.19 -7.69 -3.04
N ILE A 137 -0.66 -8.45 -4.03
CA ILE A 137 -2.05 -8.35 -4.54
C ILE A 137 -3.03 -8.70 -3.42
N ALA A 138 -2.81 -9.81 -2.71
CA ALA A 138 -3.72 -10.19 -1.64
C ALA A 138 -3.73 -9.17 -0.48
N VAL A 139 -2.60 -8.50 -0.17
CA VAL A 139 -2.53 -7.41 0.82
C VAL A 139 -3.33 -6.20 0.34
N HIS A 140 -3.24 -5.86 -0.94
CA HIS A 140 -4.01 -4.79 -1.59
C HIS A 140 -5.53 -5.06 -1.52
N GLU A 141 -5.98 -6.23 -1.95
CA GLU A 141 -7.41 -6.61 -1.92
C GLU A 141 -7.97 -6.70 -0.49
N ALA A 142 -7.16 -7.16 0.46
CA ALA A 142 -7.51 -7.12 1.88
C ALA A 142 -7.57 -5.65 2.38
N GLY A 143 -6.70 -4.77 1.88
CA GLY A 143 -6.73 -3.34 2.16
C GLY A 143 -8.04 -2.68 1.71
N HIS A 144 -8.53 -3.01 0.52
CA HIS A 144 -9.89 -2.63 0.09
C HIS A 144 -10.95 -3.14 1.07
N ALA A 145 -10.94 -4.43 1.41
CA ALA A 145 -11.93 -5.00 2.33
C ALA A 145 -11.91 -4.36 3.72
N LEU A 146 -10.78 -3.80 4.15
CA LEU A 146 -10.63 -3.03 5.38
C LEU A 146 -11.03 -1.56 5.24
N GLY A 147 -11.27 -1.06 4.02
CA GLY A 147 -11.81 0.27 3.76
C GLY A 147 -10.83 1.24 3.11
N PHE A 148 -9.75 0.79 2.47
CA PHE A 148 -8.92 1.68 1.67
C PHE A 148 -9.46 1.84 0.25
N PHE A 149 -9.49 3.08 -0.22
CA PHE A 149 -9.48 3.39 -1.64
C PHE A 149 -8.04 3.52 -2.14
N HIS A 150 -7.91 3.57 -3.46
CA HIS A 150 -6.65 3.86 -4.12
C HIS A 150 -6.00 5.19 -3.71
N THR A 151 -4.67 5.21 -3.68
CA THR A 151 -3.89 6.40 -3.32
C THR A 151 -4.00 7.48 -4.40
N GLN A 152 -4.00 7.11 -5.69
CA GLN A 152 -4.16 8.05 -6.80
C GLN A 152 -5.57 8.66 -6.92
N SER A 153 -6.53 8.13 -6.18
CA SER A 153 -7.89 8.67 -6.11
C SER A 153 -8.09 9.63 -4.93
N ARG A 154 -7.07 9.87 -4.11
CA ARG A 154 -7.12 10.92 -3.08
C ARG A 154 -7.54 12.27 -3.68
N HIS A 155 -8.39 13.00 -2.97
CA HIS A 155 -8.84 14.33 -3.37
C HIS A 155 -7.69 15.35 -3.49
N ASP A 156 -6.54 15.13 -2.81
CA ASP A 156 -5.32 15.95 -2.85
C ASP A 156 -4.25 15.44 -3.82
N ARG A 157 -4.55 14.41 -4.62
CA ARG A 157 -3.55 13.76 -5.49
C ARG A 157 -2.89 14.73 -6.48
N ASP A 158 -3.60 15.76 -6.97
CA ASP A 158 -3.05 16.72 -7.96
C ASP A 158 -1.89 17.58 -7.42
N ASP A 159 -1.72 17.63 -6.09
CA ASP A 159 -0.58 18.27 -5.43
C ASP A 159 0.70 17.39 -5.51
N PHE A 160 0.56 16.10 -5.84
CA PHE A 160 1.64 15.10 -5.79
C PHE A 160 1.88 14.41 -7.13
N ILE A 161 0.86 14.25 -7.96
CA ILE A 161 0.95 13.61 -9.28
C ILE A 161 0.29 14.47 -10.35
N THR A 162 0.71 14.28 -11.59
CA THR A 162 0.10 14.89 -12.78
C THR A 162 -0.39 13.76 -13.68
N LEU A 163 -1.67 13.82 -14.07
CA LEU A 163 -2.22 12.91 -15.08
C LEU A 163 -1.94 13.42 -16.48
N ILE A 164 -1.80 12.50 -17.43
CA ILE A 164 -1.49 12.75 -18.84
C ILE A 164 -2.61 12.15 -19.70
N PRO A 165 -3.79 12.82 -19.78
CA PRO A 165 -5.01 12.26 -20.38
C PRO A 165 -4.85 11.68 -21.79
N GLN A 166 -3.95 12.25 -22.59
CA GLN A 166 -3.68 11.80 -23.96
C GLN A 166 -3.11 10.38 -24.07
N ASN A 167 -2.53 9.84 -22.99
CA ASN A 167 -1.95 8.51 -22.97
C ASN A 167 -2.93 7.43 -22.48
N PHE A 168 -4.12 7.83 -22.01
CA PHE A 168 -5.10 6.89 -21.47
C PHE A 168 -5.76 6.08 -22.57
N ARG A 169 -6.06 4.81 -22.27
CA ARG A 169 -6.98 4.02 -23.08
C ARG A 169 -8.36 4.69 -23.10
N SER A 170 -9.04 4.65 -24.25
CA SER A 170 -10.36 5.28 -24.41
C SER A 170 -11.36 4.77 -23.36
N GLY A 171 -12.03 5.69 -22.65
CA GLY A 171 -13.00 5.38 -21.59
C GLY A 171 -12.41 5.15 -20.20
N TRP A 172 -11.08 5.15 -20.03
CA TRP A 172 -10.44 4.82 -18.76
C TRP A 172 -10.15 6.02 -17.84
N LEU A 173 -10.36 7.25 -18.31
CA LEU A 173 -10.15 8.45 -17.49
C LEU A 173 -11.04 8.47 -16.23
N SER A 174 -12.21 7.83 -16.30
CA SER A 174 -13.12 7.66 -15.16
C SER A 174 -12.52 6.83 -14.02
N GLN A 175 -11.54 5.96 -14.31
CA GLN A 175 -10.86 5.16 -13.29
C GLN A 175 -9.96 6.02 -12.38
N PHE A 176 -9.73 7.30 -12.73
CA PHE A 176 -8.94 8.26 -11.97
C PHE A 176 -9.79 9.37 -11.32
N VAL A 177 -11.10 9.14 -11.22
CA VAL A 177 -12.01 9.98 -10.44
C VAL A 177 -11.48 10.10 -9.02
N LYS A 178 -11.44 11.34 -8.52
CA LYS A 178 -11.03 11.63 -7.15
C LYS A 178 -12.18 11.30 -6.21
N GLN A 179 -11.85 10.66 -5.09
CA GLN A 179 -12.71 10.58 -3.92
C GLN A 179 -12.98 11.97 -3.37
N SER A 180 -14.08 12.14 -2.65
CA SER A 180 -14.44 13.42 -2.05
C SER A 180 -13.84 13.61 -0.67
N VAL A 181 -13.94 14.83 -0.15
CA VAL A 181 -13.58 15.12 1.25
C VAL A 181 -14.64 14.62 2.23
N HIS A 182 -15.80 14.16 1.79
CA HIS A 182 -16.89 13.72 2.66
C HIS A 182 -16.83 12.23 2.93
N THR A 183 -16.50 11.42 1.91
CA THR A 183 -16.54 9.95 1.96
C THR A 183 -15.19 9.31 2.26
N ASN A 184 -14.16 10.11 2.52
CA ASN A 184 -12.79 9.64 2.57
C ASN A 184 -12.05 10.26 3.80
N HIS A 185 -10.85 9.82 4.27
CA HIS A 185 -10.02 10.45 5.34
C HIS A 185 -8.51 10.06 5.36
N ASN A 186 -7.55 11.01 5.45
CA ASN A 186 -6.08 10.77 5.36
C ASN A 186 -5.43 10.85 6.73
N TYR A 187 -6.16 11.33 7.74
CA TYR A 187 -5.62 11.51 9.09
C TYR A 187 -4.37 12.40 9.15
N ASN A 188 -4.35 13.46 8.34
CA ASN A 188 -3.21 14.40 8.19
C ASN A 188 -1.91 13.75 7.69
N LEU A 189 -1.98 12.53 7.14
CA LEU A 189 -0.85 11.89 6.49
C LEU A 189 -0.66 12.45 5.07
N THR A 190 0.60 12.62 4.68
CA THR A 190 0.97 13.05 3.33
C THR A 190 0.72 11.94 2.31
N TYR A 191 0.92 12.24 1.03
CA TYR A 191 0.88 11.27 -0.05
C TYR A 191 2.08 10.34 0.00
N ASP A 192 1.84 9.04 -0.22
CA ASP A 192 2.88 8.02 -0.28
C ASP A 192 2.92 7.40 -1.67
N TYR A 193 3.97 7.71 -2.44
CA TYR A 193 4.13 7.23 -3.81
C TYR A 193 4.29 5.71 -3.88
N GLY A 194 4.86 5.11 -2.83
CA GLY A 194 5.10 3.66 -2.73
C GLY A 194 4.02 2.93 -1.93
N SER A 195 2.82 3.51 -1.83
CA SER A 195 1.66 2.83 -1.26
C SER A 195 1.28 1.62 -2.10
N ILE A 196 0.95 0.50 -1.45
CA ILE A 196 0.44 -0.70 -2.12
C ILE A 196 -0.90 -0.46 -2.83
N MET A 197 -1.64 0.55 -2.38
CA MET A 197 -2.89 1.03 -2.99
C MET A 197 -2.66 2.03 -4.15
N HIS A 198 -1.43 2.25 -4.62
CA HIS A 198 -1.13 3.21 -5.67
C HIS A 198 -0.93 2.52 -7.02
N TYR A 199 -1.57 3.05 -8.07
CA TYR A 199 -1.31 2.60 -9.46
C TYR A 199 0.10 2.91 -9.96
N GLY A 200 0.56 2.12 -10.92
CA GLY A 200 1.80 2.39 -11.65
C GLY A 200 1.64 3.55 -12.64
N PRO A 201 2.76 4.12 -13.14
CA PRO A 201 2.71 5.20 -14.12
C PRO A 201 2.17 4.74 -15.48
N LEU A 202 2.30 3.45 -15.84
CA LEU A 202 1.74 2.87 -17.07
C LEU A 202 0.39 2.17 -16.89
N SER A 203 -0.15 2.09 -15.66
CA SER A 203 -1.48 1.51 -15.42
C SER A 203 -2.47 2.13 -16.41
N VAL A 204 -3.17 1.28 -17.19
CA VAL A 204 -4.21 1.67 -18.16
C VAL A 204 -3.75 2.51 -19.37
N SER A 205 -2.45 2.51 -19.66
CA SER A 205 -1.89 3.18 -20.85
C SER A 205 -2.42 2.57 -22.15
N GLY A 206 -2.84 3.42 -23.09
CA GLY A 206 -3.29 3.01 -24.42
C GLY A 206 -2.17 2.99 -25.47
N ASN A 207 -1.01 3.55 -25.15
CA ASN A 207 0.09 3.79 -26.10
C ASN A 207 1.48 3.43 -25.52
N GLY A 208 1.53 2.79 -24.35
CA GLY A 208 2.77 2.42 -23.67
C GLY A 208 3.55 3.62 -23.09
N GLN A 209 2.93 4.81 -23.02
CA GLN A 209 3.49 5.99 -22.38
C GLN A 209 2.83 6.24 -21.01
N PRO A 210 3.53 6.86 -20.05
CA PRO A 210 3.00 7.12 -18.71
C PRO A 210 1.68 7.91 -18.75
N VAL A 211 0.65 7.40 -18.07
CA VAL A 211 -0.62 8.12 -17.84
C VAL A 211 -0.55 9.04 -16.63
N MET A 212 0.47 8.87 -15.79
CA MET A 212 0.66 9.55 -14.53
C MET A 212 2.15 9.70 -14.24
N VAL A 213 2.55 10.87 -13.78
CA VAL A 213 3.92 11.16 -13.32
C VAL A 213 3.89 11.84 -11.96
N PRO A 214 4.83 11.56 -11.05
CA PRO A 214 4.94 12.30 -9.80
C PRO A 214 5.46 13.71 -10.06
N ARG A 215 5.09 14.65 -9.18
CA ARG A 215 5.62 16.03 -9.18
C ARG A 215 7.10 16.06 -8.84
N ASP A 216 7.53 15.09 -8.04
CA ASP A 216 8.92 14.83 -7.71
C ASP A 216 9.36 13.58 -8.50
N MET A 217 10.14 13.79 -9.56
CA MET A 217 10.48 12.76 -10.54
C MET A 217 11.36 11.64 -9.96
N ASP A 218 12.01 11.87 -8.83
CA ASP A 218 12.79 10.83 -8.15
C ASP A 218 11.88 9.67 -7.71
N TYR A 219 10.59 9.91 -7.52
CA TYR A 219 9.60 8.89 -7.19
C TYR A 219 9.00 8.15 -8.39
N MET A 220 9.45 8.41 -9.63
CA MET A 220 8.82 7.83 -10.83
C MET A 220 8.75 6.30 -10.79
N GLN A 221 9.84 5.64 -10.38
CA GLN A 221 9.92 4.17 -10.27
C GLN A 221 9.28 3.64 -8.97
N THR A 222 8.94 4.51 -8.02
CA THR A 222 8.28 4.11 -6.76
C THR A 222 6.79 3.82 -6.98
N LEU A 223 6.16 4.53 -7.92
CA LEU A 223 4.74 4.36 -8.25
C LEU A 223 4.43 2.92 -8.66
N GLY A 224 3.32 2.37 -8.17
CA GLY A 224 2.90 1.00 -8.48
C GLY A 224 3.58 -0.09 -7.66
N SER A 225 4.23 0.25 -6.53
CA SER A 225 4.89 -0.76 -5.71
C SER A 225 3.89 -1.73 -5.10
N ARG A 226 4.10 -3.03 -5.34
CA ARG A 226 3.29 -4.12 -4.77
C ARG A 226 4.09 -5.00 -3.82
N THR A 227 5.20 -4.49 -3.32
CA THR A 227 6.19 -5.32 -2.62
C THR A 227 5.96 -5.42 -1.12
N GLN A 228 5.56 -4.33 -0.47
CA GLN A 228 5.32 -4.29 0.97
C GLN A 228 4.26 -3.27 1.34
N LEU A 229 3.60 -3.49 2.48
CA LEU A 229 2.71 -2.51 3.09
C LEU A 229 3.53 -1.31 3.59
N SER A 230 3.18 -0.11 3.11
CA SER A 230 3.92 1.11 3.41
C SER A 230 3.75 1.54 4.88
N PHE A 231 4.70 2.33 5.40
CA PHE A 231 4.55 2.84 6.77
C PHE A 231 3.31 3.73 6.93
N TYR A 232 2.99 4.54 5.92
CA TYR A 232 1.81 5.39 5.96
C TYR A 232 0.52 4.61 5.91
N GLU A 233 0.46 3.49 5.18
CA GLU A 233 -0.70 2.60 5.16
C GLU A 233 -0.93 1.95 6.52
N LYS A 234 0.13 1.46 7.17
CA LYS A 234 0.06 0.93 8.54
C LYS A 234 -0.50 1.99 9.49
N LEU A 235 0.08 3.19 9.49
CA LEU A 235 -0.35 4.28 10.37
C LEU A 235 -1.80 4.70 10.08
N MET A 236 -2.17 4.83 8.81
CA MET A 236 -3.51 5.23 8.39
C MET A 236 -4.55 4.20 8.84
N MET A 237 -4.30 2.90 8.66
CA MET A 237 -5.22 1.85 9.07
C MET A 237 -5.39 1.82 10.59
N ASN A 238 -4.30 2.01 11.34
CA ASN A 238 -4.36 2.11 12.80
C ASN A 238 -5.15 3.32 13.29
N LEU A 239 -5.03 4.47 12.61
CA LEU A 239 -5.86 5.64 12.91
C LEU A 239 -7.32 5.41 12.51
N HIS A 240 -7.56 4.72 11.40
CA HIS A 240 -8.89 4.44 10.88
C HIS A 240 -9.72 3.54 11.80
N TYR A 241 -9.10 2.48 12.31
CA TYR A 241 -9.68 1.53 13.26
C TYR A 241 -9.47 1.91 14.74
N LYS A 242 -8.96 3.12 15.01
CA LYS A 242 -8.66 3.62 16.37
C LYS A 242 -7.78 2.66 17.19
N CYS A 243 -6.90 1.94 16.52
CA CYS A 243 -5.97 0.99 17.15
C CYS A 243 -4.99 1.69 18.10
N LEU A 244 -4.64 2.95 17.84
CA LEU A 244 -3.72 3.72 18.68
C LEU A 244 -4.29 4.00 20.08
N ASP A 245 -5.63 4.02 20.22
CA ASP A 245 -6.29 4.25 21.50
C ASP A 245 -6.01 3.12 22.50
N LYS A 246 -5.69 1.91 22.01
CA LYS A 246 -5.32 0.75 22.87
C LYS A 246 -4.05 0.99 23.69
N CYS A 247 -3.20 1.90 23.26
CA CYS A 247 -1.96 2.27 23.96
C CYS A 247 -2.03 3.64 24.65
N ALA A 248 -3.20 4.29 24.69
CA ALA A 248 -3.35 5.65 25.22
C ALA A 248 -3.31 5.73 26.76
N SER A 249 -3.68 4.65 27.46
CA SER A 249 -3.90 4.66 28.92
C SER A 249 -2.72 4.15 29.77
N GLY A 250 -1.55 3.86 29.17
CA GLY A 250 -0.41 3.25 29.88
C GLY A 250 0.95 3.87 29.55
N ALA A 251 2.01 3.30 30.13
CA ALA A 251 3.41 3.62 29.79
C ALA A 251 3.76 3.06 28.40
N SER A 252 3.23 3.70 27.36
CA SER A 252 3.51 3.31 25.97
C SER A 252 4.94 3.70 25.57
N ALA A 253 5.52 2.92 24.67
CA ALA A 253 6.80 3.21 24.04
C ALA A 253 6.85 4.64 23.47
N LYS A 254 7.96 5.34 23.72
CA LYS A 254 8.23 6.67 23.16
C LYS A 254 8.99 6.51 21.84
N CYS A 255 8.23 6.15 20.80
CA CYS A 255 8.77 5.88 19.48
C CYS A 255 9.56 7.04 18.90
N LYS A 256 10.68 6.72 18.25
CA LYS A 256 11.59 7.63 17.55
C LYS A 256 11.38 7.54 16.05
N ASN A 257 12.02 8.45 15.32
CA ASN A 257 12.05 8.48 13.84
C ASN A 257 10.65 8.43 13.17
N GLY A 258 9.62 8.92 13.86
CA GLY A 258 8.24 8.95 13.35
C GLY A 258 7.46 7.64 13.49
N GLY A 259 8.00 6.64 14.20
CA GLY A 259 7.27 5.42 14.58
C GLY A 259 6.09 5.68 15.52
N PHE A 260 5.23 4.68 15.69
CA PHE A 260 4.07 4.75 16.61
C PHE A 260 3.95 3.47 17.45
N PRO A 261 3.35 3.52 18.66
CA PRO A 261 3.23 2.35 19.52
C PRO A 261 2.48 1.21 18.85
N HIS A 262 3.01 0.00 18.97
CA HIS A 262 2.40 -1.18 18.39
C HIS A 262 1.09 -1.51 19.13
N PRO A 263 -0.06 -1.58 18.44
CA PRO A 263 -1.37 -1.62 19.11
C PRO A 263 -1.68 -2.94 19.82
N ARG A 264 -0.87 -3.99 19.57
CA ARG A 264 -0.92 -5.28 20.28
C ARG A 264 0.15 -5.45 21.35
N ASP A 265 1.15 -4.56 21.38
CA ASP A 265 2.26 -4.59 22.33
C ASP A 265 2.77 -3.16 22.53
N CYS A 266 2.16 -2.43 23.47
CA CYS A 266 2.43 -1.02 23.68
C CYS A 266 3.87 -0.73 24.18
N SER A 267 4.68 -1.76 24.48
CA SER A 267 6.09 -1.62 24.84
C SER A 267 7.02 -1.49 23.62
N LYS A 268 6.50 -1.74 22.40
CA LYS A 268 7.23 -1.65 21.14
C LYS A 268 6.58 -0.67 20.18
N CYS A 269 7.30 -0.35 19.12
CA CYS A 269 6.87 0.54 18.06
C CYS A 269 6.78 -0.18 16.72
N ILE A 270 5.82 0.25 15.89
CA ILE A 270 5.88 0.02 14.45
C ILE A 270 6.80 1.10 13.87
N CYS A 271 7.81 0.67 13.12
CA CYS A 271 8.89 1.52 12.65
C CYS A 271 8.79 1.78 11.14
N PRO A 272 9.16 2.99 10.68
CA PRO A 272 9.35 3.24 9.26
C PRO A 272 10.47 2.37 8.67
N SER A 273 10.42 2.12 7.36
CA SER A 273 11.47 1.42 6.62
C SER A 273 12.84 2.05 6.92
N GLY A 274 13.85 1.21 7.15
CA GLY A 274 15.19 1.65 7.56
C GLY A 274 15.39 1.82 9.06
N TYR A 275 14.35 1.71 9.90
CA TYR A 275 14.43 1.81 11.36
C TYR A 275 13.86 0.56 12.04
N GLY A 276 14.43 0.21 13.20
CA GLY A 276 14.06 -0.96 13.98
C GLY A 276 14.35 -0.79 15.47
N GLY A 277 14.40 -1.90 16.19
CA GLY A 277 14.43 -1.89 17.66
C GLY A 277 13.05 -1.61 18.25
N ASN A 278 12.93 -1.68 19.58
CA ASN A 278 11.64 -1.50 20.24
C ASN A 278 11.13 -0.05 20.14
N LEU A 279 12.02 0.93 19.96
CA LEU A 279 11.69 2.36 19.90
C LEU A 279 11.93 2.99 18.53
N CYS A 280 12.26 2.22 17.49
CA CYS A 280 12.61 2.72 16.16
C CYS A 280 13.88 3.60 16.12
N ASP A 281 14.80 3.42 17.06
CA ASP A 281 16.07 4.13 17.21
C ASP A 281 17.30 3.26 16.92
N GLU A 282 17.08 2.03 16.45
CA GLU A 282 18.12 1.12 16.01
C GLU A 282 18.03 0.86 14.51
N ARG A 283 19.15 0.44 13.92
CA ARG A 283 19.15 -0.14 12.57
C ARG A 283 18.39 -1.48 12.61
N PRO A 284 17.54 -1.79 11.62
CA PRO A 284 16.90 -3.09 11.53
C PRO A 284 17.90 -4.26 11.63
N ARG A 285 17.50 -5.34 12.29
CA ARG A 285 18.28 -6.58 12.34
C ARG A 285 18.39 -7.18 10.92
N GLY A 286 19.46 -7.92 10.68
CA GLY A 286 19.77 -8.49 9.36
C GLY A 286 21.00 -7.85 8.72
N CYS A 287 21.15 -8.05 7.40
CA CYS A 287 22.26 -7.52 6.62
C CYS A 287 22.29 -5.98 6.57
N GLY A 288 23.43 -5.44 6.16
CA GLY A 288 23.76 -4.02 6.23
C GLY A 288 24.59 -3.65 7.46
N LYS A 289 25.00 -2.38 7.53
CA LYS A 289 25.95 -1.88 8.55
C LYS A 289 25.76 -0.40 8.84
N ILE A 290 26.28 0.04 9.98
CA ILE A 290 26.47 1.45 10.28
C ILE A 290 27.83 1.86 9.69
N LEU A 291 27.85 2.96 8.93
CA LEU A 291 29.01 3.50 8.26
C LEU A 291 29.26 4.94 8.71
N THR A 292 30.53 5.31 8.83
CA THR A 292 30.94 6.68 9.09
C THR A 292 31.44 7.31 7.80
N ALA A 293 30.73 8.32 7.30
CA ALA A 293 31.15 9.13 6.17
C ALA A 293 32.41 9.92 6.53
N THR A 294 33.34 10.00 5.57
CA THR A 294 34.58 10.77 5.67
C THR A 294 34.59 11.85 4.60
N THR A 295 35.63 12.68 4.57
CA THR A 295 35.83 13.69 3.51
C THR A 295 36.24 13.09 2.15
N SER A 296 36.47 11.78 2.10
CA SER A 296 36.88 11.05 0.91
C SER A 296 35.82 9.98 0.59
N TYR A 297 35.55 9.73 -0.69
CA TYR A 297 34.62 8.65 -1.05
C TYR A 297 35.10 7.30 -0.54
N GLN A 298 34.14 6.51 -0.05
CA GLN A 298 34.32 5.13 0.36
C GLN A 298 33.38 4.27 -0.46
N THR A 299 33.88 3.16 -1.01
CA THR A 299 33.05 2.23 -1.78
C THR A 299 32.25 1.33 -0.85
N LEU A 300 30.94 1.28 -1.06
CA LEU A 300 30.04 0.29 -0.49
C LEU A 300 29.62 -0.66 -1.61
N GLU A 301 29.98 -1.93 -1.49
CA GLU A 301 29.48 -3.00 -2.35
C GLU A 301 28.60 -3.94 -1.52
N ASP A 302 27.45 -4.30 -2.06
CA ASP A 302 26.52 -5.25 -1.45
C ASP A 302 25.84 -6.12 -2.51
N ARG A 303 25.46 -7.33 -2.12
CA ARG A 303 24.71 -8.28 -2.93
C ARG A 303 23.50 -8.73 -2.13
N VAL A 304 22.33 -8.27 -2.56
CA VAL A 304 21.04 -8.50 -1.87
C VAL A 304 20.14 -9.36 -2.74
N GLY A 305 19.50 -10.36 -2.14
CA GLY A 305 18.60 -11.29 -2.82
C GLY A 305 19.29 -12.56 -3.35
N GLU A 306 18.50 -13.40 -4.00
CA GLU A 306 18.92 -14.70 -4.53
C GLU A 306 19.21 -14.61 -6.04
N GLU A 307 20.42 -15.01 -6.45
CA GLU A 307 20.81 -15.02 -7.86
C GLU A 307 20.05 -16.11 -8.63
N GLY A 308 19.41 -15.73 -9.75
CA GLY A 308 18.68 -16.66 -10.62
C GLY A 308 17.23 -16.97 -10.19
N ALA A 309 16.70 -16.27 -9.18
CA ALA A 309 15.28 -16.34 -8.85
C ALA A 309 14.41 -15.93 -10.06
N ARG A 310 13.53 -16.83 -10.52
CA ARG A 310 12.66 -16.58 -11.69
C ARG A 310 11.35 -15.90 -11.33
N TYR A 311 10.99 -15.90 -10.05
CA TYR A 311 9.77 -15.30 -9.51
C TYR A 311 10.15 -14.47 -8.28
N PRO A 312 9.48 -13.33 -8.02
CA PRO A 312 9.66 -12.60 -6.78
C PRO A 312 9.37 -13.52 -5.60
N SER A 313 10.20 -13.41 -4.57
CA SER A 313 9.86 -13.97 -3.26
C SER A 313 8.58 -13.33 -2.74
N ASP A 314 7.85 -14.07 -1.91
CA ASP A 314 6.69 -13.55 -1.17
C ASP A 314 7.08 -12.37 -0.24
N GLU A 315 8.38 -12.24 0.07
CA GLU A 315 8.95 -11.16 0.87
C GLU A 315 10.26 -10.65 0.25
N LEU A 316 10.43 -9.33 0.16
CA LEU A 316 11.71 -8.73 -0.24
C LEU A 316 12.76 -8.90 0.86
N MET A 317 13.95 -9.37 0.47
CA MET A 317 15.13 -9.27 1.30
C MET A 317 15.60 -7.81 1.36
N MET A 318 15.81 -7.29 2.58
CA MET A 318 16.23 -5.91 2.79
C MET A 318 17.55 -5.85 3.59
N CYS A 319 18.55 -5.15 3.04
CA CYS A 319 19.77 -4.79 3.76
C CYS A 319 19.75 -3.31 4.11
N ASN A 320 19.87 -3.00 5.40
CA ASN A 320 19.66 -1.64 5.91
C ASN A 320 21.00 -1.02 6.31
N TYR A 321 21.33 0.12 5.72
CA TYR A 321 22.58 0.85 5.95
C TYR A 321 22.31 2.20 6.60
N TRP A 322 23.02 2.51 7.69
CA TRP A 322 22.99 3.83 8.32
C TRP A 322 24.31 4.53 8.07
N ILE A 323 24.31 5.53 7.20
CA ILE A 323 25.50 6.33 6.91
C ILE A 323 25.44 7.59 7.78
N GLN A 324 26.43 7.77 8.64
CA GLN A 324 26.49 8.82 9.66
C GLN A 324 27.66 9.75 9.38
N GLY A 325 27.49 11.04 9.69
CA GLY A 325 28.52 12.06 9.58
C GLY A 325 28.48 13.00 10.79
N PRO A 326 29.52 13.84 10.98
CA PRO A 326 29.53 14.82 12.06
C PRO A 326 28.30 15.73 12.03
N PRO A 327 27.77 16.20 13.17
CA PRO A 327 26.64 17.12 13.21
C PRO A 327 26.86 18.34 12.30
N GLY A 328 25.86 18.65 11.46
CA GLY A 328 25.92 19.76 10.49
C GLY A 328 26.61 19.44 9.17
N SER A 329 27.21 18.25 9.00
CA SER A 329 27.73 17.82 7.71
C SER A 329 26.62 17.36 6.76
N LYS A 330 26.93 17.33 5.46
CA LYS A 330 26.12 16.67 4.44
C LYS A 330 26.84 15.42 3.99
N ILE A 331 26.08 14.33 3.83
CA ILE A 331 26.58 13.08 3.29
C ILE A 331 26.17 13.03 1.83
N GLU A 332 27.14 12.80 0.96
CA GLU A 332 26.91 12.52 -0.45
C GLU A 332 26.97 11.01 -0.67
N VAL A 333 26.00 10.50 -1.43
CA VAL A 333 25.93 9.10 -1.83
C VAL A 333 25.83 9.07 -3.35
N ILE A 334 26.75 8.36 -3.99
CA ILE A 334 26.77 8.17 -5.44
C ILE A 334 26.40 6.71 -5.72
N LEU A 335 25.35 6.51 -6.50
CA LEU A 335 24.98 5.20 -7.02
C LEU A 335 25.86 4.90 -8.24
N ASP A 336 26.97 4.19 -8.02
CA ASP A 336 28.01 3.94 -9.04
C ASP A 336 27.60 2.83 -10.04
N ARG A 337 27.29 1.63 -9.54
CA ARG A 337 26.89 0.49 -10.36
C ARG A 337 25.81 -0.33 -9.67
N TYR A 338 24.83 -0.78 -10.45
CA TYR A 338 23.77 -1.70 -10.02
C TYR A 338 23.50 -2.76 -11.10
N GLN A 339 22.84 -3.85 -10.70
CA GLN A 339 22.46 -4.92 -11.61
C GLN A 339 21.50 -4.40 -12.69
N THR A 340 21.78 -4.71 -13.95
CA THR A 340 20.90 -4.37 -15.07
C THR A 340 19.77 -5.39 -15.24
N GLY A 341 18.62 -4.97 -15.78
CA GLY A 341 17.52 -5.88 -16.12
C GLY A 341 16.55 -6.22 -14.97
N VAL A 342 16.75 -5.63 -13.79
CA VAL A 342 15.83 -5.75 -12.63
C VAL A 342 14.99 -4.49 -12.38
N SER A 343 15.29 -3.41 -13.09
CA SER A 343 14.50 -2.17 -13.03
C SER A 343 13.10 -2.42 -13.58
N SER A 344 12.10 -2.08 -12.79
CA SER A 344 10.68 -2.22 -13.09
C SER A 344 9.89 -1.19 -12.30
N GLU A 345 8.72 -0.81 -12.81
CA GLU A 345 7.78 0.03 -12.07
C GLU A 345 7.45 -0.60 -10.73
N GLY A 346 7.39 0.21 -9.68
CA GLY A 346 7.12 -0.24 -8.32
C GLY A 346 8.24 -1.03 -7.67
N CYS A 347 9.41 -1.15 -8.31
CA CYS A 347 10.58 -1.89 -7.84
C CYS A 347 10.26 -3.36 -7.47
N ASN A 348 9.47 -4.05 -8.30
CA ASN A 348 8.93 -5.38 -7.99
C ASN A 348 9.99 -6.50 -7.82
N PHE A 349 11.16 -6.35 -8.43
CA PHE A 349 12.24 -7.35 -8.37
C PHE A 349 13.37 -6.95 -7.42
N ALA A 350 13.79 -5.69 -7.49
CA ALA A 350 14.85 -5.12 -6.67
C ALA A 350 14.73 -3.60 -6.67
N GLY A 351 15.29 -2.97 -5.65
CA GLY A 351 15.37 -1.51 -5.56
C GLY A 351 16.41 -1.09 -4.53
N VAL A 352 16.86 0.15 -4.66
CA VAL A 352 17.63 0.86 -3.63
C VAL A 352 16.77 2.03 -3.21
N GLU A 353 16.52 2.15 -1.90
CA GLU A 353 15.76 3.27 -1.33
C GLU A 353 16.73 4.14 -0.53
N ILE A 354 16.88 5.41 -0.92
CA ILE A 354 17.71 6.36 -0.18
C ILE A 354 16.81 7.32 0.59
N LYS A 355 16.78 7.19 1.91
CA LYS A 355 16.02 8.11 2.78
C LYS A 355 16.71 9.48 2.88
N THR A 356 16.56 10.35 1.88
CA THR A 356 17.14 11.71 1.85
C THR A 356 16.21 12.78 2.44
N GLY A 357 14.89 12.65 2.23
CA GLY A 357 13.88 13.63 2.68
C GLY A 357 13.83 13.84 4.20
N SER A 358 13.34 15.00 4.65
CA SER A 358 13.20 15.32 6.08
C SER A 358 12.22 14.38 6.80
N ASP A 359 11.22 13.88 6.06
CA ASP A 359 10.25 12.91 6.53
C ASP A 359 10.63 11.50 6.07
N LYS A 360 11.31 10.77 6.93
CA LYS A 360 11.85 9.42 6.65
C LYS A 360 10.78 8.32 6.59
N ARG A 361 9.50 8.69 6.80
CA ARG A 361 8.36 7.76 6.81
C ARG A 361 7.84 7.38 5.43
N ARG A 362 8.09 8.22 4.41
CA ARG A 362 7.65 7.99 3.01
C ARG A 362 8.36 6.79 2.41
N THR A 363 7.70 6.07 1.52
CA THR A 363 8.30 4.98 0.75
C THR A 363 8.85 5.48 -0.58
N GLY A 364 9.98 4.91 -0.99
CA GLY A 364 10.68 5.21 -2.23
C GLY A 364 11.61 6.42 -2.13
N TYR A 365 12.14 6.78 -3.30
CA TYR A 365 13.29 7.65 -3.59
C TYR A 365 14.52 6.86 -4.04
#